data_AF-A0A1H6DQN5-F1
#
_entry.id   AF-A0A1H6DQN5-F1
#
_cell.length_a   1.000
_cell.length_b   1.000
_cell.length_c   1.000
_cell.angle_alpha   90.00
_cell.angle_beta   90.00
_cell.angle_gamma   90.00
#
_symmetry.space_group_name_H-M   'P 1'
#
loop_
_entity.id
_entity.type
_entity.pdbx_description
1 polymer ?
#
loop_
_entity_poly.entity_id
_entity_poly.type
_entity_poly.pdbx_seq_one_letter_code
_entity_poly.pdbx_strand_id
1 'polypeptide(L)'
;MPEHVSASELADRALAHPAVARLHGGQYGEIATYQPGQRITGVRVGEGSVEVGVVLRLGRPLPAVLTELRGELAAIAGGVPVDITVADVITSDEPEGA
;
A
#
# COMPACT_ATOMS: atom_id res chain seq x y z
N MET A 1 24.22 1.36 -9.31
CA MET A 1 22.97 1.93 -8.78
C MET A 1 22.31 0.81 -8.01
N PRO A 2 22.02 0.94 -6.71
CA PRO A 2 21.12 -0.02 -6.07
C PRO A 2 19.86 -0.09 -6.94
N GLU A 3 19.26 -1.27 -7.01
CA GLU A 3 18.01 -1.48 -7.74
C GLU A 3 16.99 -0.58 -7.05
N HIS A 4 16.64 0.56 -7.66
CA HIS A 4 15.74 1.52 -7.03
C HIS A 4 14.39 0.83 -6.88
N VAL A 5 13.97 0.58 -5.64
CA VAL A 5 12.66 0.04 -5.33
C VAL A 5 11.60 0.88 -6.04
N SER A 6 10.86 0.25 -6.94
CA SER A 6 9.90 0.96 -7.79
C SER A 6 8.61 1.22 -7.01
N ALA A 7 8.33 2.49 -6.73
CA ALA A 7 7.08 2.87 -6.06
C ALA A 7 5.84 2.49 -6.88
N SER A 8 5.92 2.57 -8.22
CA SER A 8 4.80 2.17 -9.09
C SER A 8 4.55 0.66 -9.03
N GLU A 9 5.60 -0.17 -9.01
CA GLU A 9 5.46 -1.62 -8.96
C GLU A 9 4.86 -2.08 -7.61
N LEU A 10 5.29 -1.47 -6.51
CA LEU A 10 4.68 -1.68 -5.20
C LEU A 10 3.20 -1.26 -5.17
N ALA A 11 2.88 -0.12 -5.78
CA ALA A 11 1.51 0.38 -5.88
C ALA A 11 0.62 -0.58 -6.69
N ASP A 12 1.09 -1.02 -7.85
CA ASP A 12 0.39 -1.95 -8.73
C ASP A 12 0.18 -3.31 -8.04
N ARG A 13 1.21 -3.82 -7.34
CA ARG A 13 1.09 -5.08 -6.60
C ARG A 13 0.08 -4.96 -5.46
N ALA A 14 0.13 -3.88 -4.70
CA ALA A 14 -0.83 -3.65 -3.62
C ALA A 14 -2.26 -3.58 -4.16
N LEU A 15 -2.49 -2.88 -5.27
CA LEU A 15 -3.82 -2.79 -5.90
C LEU A 15 -4.30 -4.11 -6.51
N ALA A 16 -3.39 -4.99 -6.93
CA ALA A 16 -3.73 -6.32 -7.43
C ALA A 16 -4.26 -7.26 -6.33
N HIS A 17 -3.99 -6.97 -5.06
CA HIS A 17 -4.43 -7.81 -3.95
C HIS A 17 -5.94 -7.65 -3.71
N PRO A 18 -6.74 -8.73 -3.69
CA PRO A 18 -8.21 -8.64 -3.66
C PRO A 18 -8.76 -7.95 -2.39
N ALA A 19 -8.03 -8.05 -1.29
CA ALA A 19 -8.40 -7.38 -0.05
C ALA A 19 -8.06 -5.87 -0.03
N VAL A 20 -7.33 -5.34 -1.01
CA VAL A 20 -7.01 -3.90 -1.08
C VAL A 20 -8.08 -3.20 -1.91
N ALA A 21 -8.78 -2.25 -1.29
CA ALA A 21 -9.78 -1.43 -1.95
C ALA A 21 -9.16 -0.31 -2.79
N ARG A 22 -8.20 0.39 -2.19
CA ARG A 22 -7.46 1.49 -2.81
C ARG A 22 -6.20 1.79 -2.00
N LEU A 23 -5.28 2.53 -2.60
CA LEU A 23 -4.15 3.13 -1.89
C LEU A 23 -4.58 4.41 -1.17
N HIS A 24 -3.94 4.71 -0.06
CA HIS A 24 -4.19 5.87 0.77
C HIS A 24 -2.92 6.68 0.97
N GLY A 25 -2.96 7.97 0.65
CA GLY A 25 -1.81 8.86 0.74
C GLY A 25 -1.41 9.31 2.15
N GLY A 26 -2.04 8.82 3.21
CA GLY A 26 -1.91 9.39 4.56
C GLY A 26 -2.87 10.57 4.76
N GLN A 27 -2.98 11.07 6.00
CA GLN A 27 -3.98 12.08 6.38
C GLN A 27 -3.75 13.42 5.65
N TYR A 28 -2.49 13.75 5.37
CA TYR A 28 -2.06 14.97 4.69
C TYR A 28 -1.40 14.68 3.34
N GLY A 29 -1.54 13.45 2.81
CA GLY A 29 -0.87 13.06 1.57
C GLY A 29 0.63 12.76 1.72
N GLU A 30 1.10 12.51 2.95
CA GLU A 30 2.50 12.24 3.31
C GLU A 30 3.06 10.89 2.82
N ILE A 31 2.19 9.93 2.49
CA ILE A 31 2.57 8.64 1.89
C ILE A 31 2.53 8.80 0.38
N ALA A 32 3.56 9.44 -0.19
CA ALA A 32 3.71 9.55 -1.63
C ALA A 32 5.18 9.55 -2.04
N THR A 33 5.46 8.94 -3.19
CA THR A 33 6.79 8.95 -3.81
C THR A 33 6.72 9.73 -5.11
N TYR A 34 7.64 10.67 -5.28
CA TYR A 34 7.83 11.38 -6.55
C TYR A 34 8.81 10.61 -7.42
N GLN A 35 8.36 10.18 -8.58
CA GLN A 35 9.19 9.55 -9.61
C GLN A 35 9.22 10.46 -10.86
N PRO A 36 10.18 10.27 -11.78
CA PRO A 36 10.23 11.04 -13.01
C PRO A 36 8.89 10.98 -13.76
N GLY A 37 8.20 12.13 -13.86
CA GLY A 37 6.95 12.26 -14.61
C GLY A 37 5.66 11.89 -13.86
N GLN A 38 5.73 11.37 -12.63
CA GLN A 38 4.52 11.03 -11.87
C GLN A 38 4.70 11.04 -10.34
N ARG A 39 3.60 11.36 -9.65
CA ARG A 39 3.47 11.20 -8.20
C ARG A 39 2.72 9.89 -7.93
N ILE A 40 3.37 8.95 -7.25
CA ILE A 40 2.73 7.73 -6.77
C ILE A 40 2.16 8.00 -5.38
N THR A 41 0.85 7.95 -5.25
CA THR A 41 0.15 8.13 -3.97
C THR A 41 -0.03 6.79 -3.28
N GLY A 42 0.17 6.77 -1.97
CA GLY A 42 0.02 5.62 -1.09
C GLY A 42 1.22 4.68 -1.01
N VAL A 43 2.34 5.05 -1.65
CA VAL A 43 3.64 4.38 -1.46
C VAL A 43 4.70 5.44 -1.23
N ARG A 44 5.48 5.31 -0.14
CA ARG A 44 6.64 6.13 0.17
C ARG A 44 7.88 5.25 0.27
N VAL A 45 8.82 5.40 -0.66
CA VAL A 45 10.13 4.73 -0.61
C VAL A 45 11.12 5.67 0.07
N GLY A 46 11.59 5.31 1.27
CA GLY A 46 12.58 6.07 2.05
C GLY A 46 13.96 5.42 2.08
N GLU A 47 14.89 6.01 2.84
CA GLU A 47 16.26 5.51 3.02
C GLU A 47 16.33 4.33 4.01
N GLY A 48 15.64 3.23 3.70
CA GLY A 48 15.71 1.99 4.48
C GLY A 48 14.36 1.43 4.92
N SER A 49 13.25 2.06 4.55
CA SER A 49 11.91 1.47 4.67
C SER A 49 11.00 1.91 3.54
N VAL A 50 9.99 1.10 3.27
CA VAL A 50 8.89 1.40 2.36
C VAL A 50 7.63 1.54 3.20
N GLU A 51 6.95 2.67 3.13
CA GLU A 51 5.64 2.85 3.74
C GLU A 51 4.55 2.74 2.68
N VAL A 52 3.52 1.93 2.96
CA VAL A 52 2.38 1.74 2.07
C VAL A 52 1.10 2.00 2.82
N GLY A 53 0.32 2.99 2.36
CA GLY A 53 -0.99 3.30 2.90
C GLY A 53 -2.07 2.59 2.09
N VAL A 54 -2.92 1.82 2.76
CA VAL A 54 -3.97 1.03 2.12
C VAL A 54 -5.32 1.22 2.81
N VAL A 55 -6.39 1.09 2.02
CA VAL A 55 -7.73 0.83 2.51
C VAL A 55 -8.06 -0.62 2.19
N LEU A 56 -8.48 -1.39 3.19
CA LEU A 56 -8.76 -2.82 3.05
C LEU A 56 -10.25 -3.11 2.96
N ARG A 57 -10.62 -4.24 2.36
CA ARG A 57 -11.98 -4.81 2.41
C ARG A 57 -12.03 -5.84 3.54
N LEU A 58 -12.99 -5.72 4.46
CA LEU A 58 -13.16 -6.69 5.55
C LEU A 58 -13.89 -7.95 5.09
N GLY A 59 -13.22 -8.75 4.27
CA GLY A 59 -13.69 -10.10 3.88
C GLY A 59 -12.97 -11.24 4.59
N ARG A 60 -11.79 -10.96 5.17
CA ARG A 60 -10.91 -11.92 5.86
C ARG A 60 -10.27 -11.28 7.10
N PRO A 61 -9.73 -12.09 8.03
CA PRO A 61 -8.98 -11.57 9.16
C PRO A 61 -7.80 -10.68 8.72
N LEU A 62 -7.76 -9.44 9.21
CA LEU A 62 -6.74 -8.46 8.85
C LEU A 62 -5.29 -8.96 9.06
N PRO A 63 -4.93 -9.66 10.15
CA PRO A 63 -3.56 -10.13 10.33
C PRO A 63 -3.07 -11.09 9.23
N ALA A 64 -3.96 -11.95 8.73
CA ALA A 64 -3.63 -12.87 7.64
C ALA A 64 -3.42 -12.11 6.32
N VAL A 65 -4.33 -11.19 5.99
CA VAL A 65 -4.24 -10.32 4.82
C VAL A 65 -2.97 -9.46 4.85
N LEU A 66 -2.65 -8.86 6.00
CA LEU A 66 -1.47 -8.03 6.16
C LEU A 66 -0.17 -8.85 6.04
N THR A 67 -0.18 -10.10 6.52
CA THR A 67 0.98 -11.00 6.38
C THR A 67 1.20 -11.37 4.92
N GLU A 68 0.14 -11.74 4.20
CA GLU A 68 0.18 -12.02 2.74
C GLU A 68 0.69 -10.79 1.97
N LEU A 69 0.04 -9.64 2.16
CA LEU A 69 0.39 -8.40 1.47
C LEU A 69 1.82 -7.95 1.78
N ARG A 70 2.27 -8.02 3.05
CA ARG A 70 3.64 -7.68 3.43
C ARG A 70 4.66 -8.60 2.77
N GLY A 71 4.37 -9.91 2.67
CA GLY A 71 5.24 -10.86 1.98
C GLY A 71 5.42 -10.54 0.50
N GLU A 72 4.31 -10.23 -0.19
CA GLU A 72 4.33 -9.86 -1.61
C GLU A 72 5.10 -8.56 -1.86
N LEU A 73 4.87 -7.53 -1.04
CA LEU A 73 5.56 -6.24 -1.18
C LEU A 73 7.04 -6.34 -0.78
N ALA A 74 7.38 -7.11 0.24
CA ALA A 74 8.77 -7.31 0.66
C ALA A 74 9.61 -8.02 -0.41
N ALA A 75 9.01 -8.92 -1.20
CA ALA A 75 9.67 -9.56 -2.33
C ALA A 75 10.08 -8.55 -3.42
N ILE A 76 9.22 -7.56 -3.70
CA ILE A 76 9.50 -6.47 -4.64
C ILE A 76 10.49 -5.47 -4.04
N ALA A 77 10.39 -5.19 -2.74
CA ALA A 77 11.25 -4.26 -2.04
C ALA A 77 12.68 -4.77 -1.80
N GLY A 78 13.04 -5.96 -2.30
CA GLY A 78 14.41 -6.48 -2.22
C GLY A 78 14.91 -6.72 -0.79
N GLY A 79 14.01 -7.03 0.14
CA GLY A 79 14.34 -7.22 1.56
C GLY A 79 14.33 -5.94 2.42
N VAL A 80 13.99 -4.79 1.85
CA VAL A 80 13.71 -3.57 2.62
C VAL A 80 12.42 -3.77 3.45
N PRO A 81 12.38 -3.38 4.74
CA PRO A 81 11.18 -3.49 5.55
C PRO A 81 10.04 -2.65 4.97
N VAL A 82 8.88 -3.29 4.82
CA VAL A 82 7.64 -2.67 4.34
C VAL A 82 6.68 -2.45 5.50
N ASP A 83 6.39 -1.20 5.81
CA ASP A 83 5.43 -0.78 6.82
C ASP A 83 4.09 -0.48 6.16
N ILE A 84 3.05 -1.20 6.58
CA ILE A 84 1.72 -1.10 6.00
C ILE A 84 0.82 -0.36 6.98
N THR A 85 0.34 0.81 6.57
CA THR A 85 -0.63 1.61 7.30
C THR A 85 -2.02 1.35 6.73
N VAL A 86 -2.88 0.70 7.52
CA VAL A 86 -4.29 0.55 7.18
C VAL A 86 -5.01 1.82 7.60
N ALA A 87 -5.30 2.68 6.63
CA ALA A 87 -5.95 3.96 6.88
C ALA A 87 -7.45 3.80 7.14
N ASP A 88 -8.08 2.82 6.49
CA ASP A 88 -9.51 2.56 6.60
C ASP A 88 -9.84 1.12 6.20
N VAL A 89 -11.03 0.65 6.58
CA VAL A 89 -11.52 -0.68 6.25
C VAL A 89 -12.98 -0.60 5.79
N ILE A 90 -13.24 -1.07 4.58
CA ILE A 90 -14.58 -1.18 4.01
C ILE A 90 -15.21 -2.49 4.49
N THR A 91 -16.22 -2.38 5.36
CA THR A 91 -17.13 -3.47 5.72
C THR A 91 -18.38 -3.32 4.88
N SER A 92 -18.72 -4.28 4.01
CA SER A 92 -19.96 -4.19 3.23
C SER A 92 -21.18 -4.16 4.17
N ASP A 93 -21.78 -2.99 4.39
CA ASP A 93 -23.11 -2.58 3.87
C ASP A 93 -23.48 -1.20 4.47
N GLU A 94 -23.16 -0.12 3.75
CA GLU A 94 -24.06 1.02 3.67
C GLU A 94 -23.95 1.56 2.24
N PRO A 95 -25.07 1.69 1.49
CA PRO A 95 -25.07 2.53 0.31
C PRO A 95 -24.79 3.95 0.76
N GLU A 96 -23.69 4.52 0.28
CA GLU A 96 -23.36 5.93 0.49
C GLU A 96 -24.43 6.77 -0.24
N GLY A 97 -25.45 7.20 0.50
CA GLY A 97 -26.47 8.16 0.04
C GLY A 97 -27.90 7.85 0.50
N ALA A 98 -28.31 8.46 1.62
CA ALA A 98 -29.70 8.74 1.96
C ALA A 98 -29.85 10.23 2.31
#